data_AF-A0A068VHY5-F1
#
_entry.id   AF-A0A068VHY5-F1
#
_cell.length_a   1.000
_cell.length_b   1.000
_cell.length_c   1.000
_cell.angle_alpha   90.00
_cell.angle_beta   90.00
_cell.angle_gamma   90.00
#
_symmetry.space_group_name_H-M   'P 1'
#
loop_
_entity.id
_entity.type
_entity.pdbx_description
1 polymer ?
#
loop_
_entity_poly.entity_id
_entity_poly.type
_entity_poly.pdbx_seq_one_letter_code
_entity_poly.pdbx_strand_id
1 'polypeptide(L)'
;MAFQLPTTVSSHHNPVLQPNECSSTLFQTIAAPASVVWALVSDFENPQRYKPFVRSCKIIDGQANQVGCLRRVDVASGLPASYSIERLETLDHDQCIFGFSIVSGDHRLSNYRSIMSLHPNGGDETVVVETYVIDAAEANTKEETCAFVDTIVKLNLRTLSRVAEDLAGKAQQQV
;
A
#
# COMPACT_ATOMS: atom_id res chain seq x y z
N MET A 1 -16.11 20.91 -3.87
CA MET A 1 -16.84 19.78 -3.28
C MET A 1 -15.98 19.20 -2.18
N ALA A 2 -16.49 19.10 -0.96
CA ALA A 2 -15.76 18.47 0.13
C ALA A 2 -15.76 16.95 -0.12
N PHE A 3 -14.57 16.36 -0.26
CA PHE A 3 -14.44 14.90 -0.28
C PHE A 3 -14.81 14.41 1.11
N GLN A 4 -16.01 13.85 1.24
CA GLN A 4 -16.49 13.29 2.48
C GLN A 4 -16.01 11.85 2.49
N LEU A 5 -15.07 11.54 3.38
CA LEU A 5 -14.62 10.17 3.61
C LEU A 5 -15.86 9.29 3.86
N PRO A 6 -15.97 8.12 3.22
CA PRO A 6 -16.99 7.16 3.60
C PRO A 6 -16.96 7.00 5.13
N THR A 7 -18.10 7.01 5.79
CA THR A 7 -18.19 6.76 7.25
C THR A 7 -17.60 5.39 7.64
N THR A 8 -17.31 4.56 6.64
CA THR A 8 -16.63 3.26 6.71
C THR A 8 -15.11 3.33 6.62
N VAL A 9 -14.46 4.51 6.59
CA VAL A 9 -13.00 4.58 6.80
C VAL A 9 -12.73 3.93 8.15
N SER A 10 -12.26 2.70 8.08
CA SER A 10 -12.22 1.81 9.23
C SER A 10 -11.37 2.41 10.34
N SER A 11 -11.68 2.05 11.59
CA SER A 11 -10.83 2.31 12.76
C SER A 11 -9.33 2.02 12.52
N HIS A 12 -9.03 1.15 11.56
CA HIS A 12 -7.69 0.85 11.05
C HIS A 12 -6.87 2.06 10.58
N HIS A 13 -7.50 3.15 10.13
CA HIS A 13 -6.83 4.33 9.58
C HIS A 13 -6.67 5.49 10.59
N ASN A 14 -6.88 5.22 11.88
CA ASN A 14 -6.67 6.19 12.96
C ASN A 14 -5.62 5.68 13.97
N PRO A 15 -4.34 5.66 13.59
CA PRO A 15 -3.30 5.10 14.44
C PRO A 15 -3.03 5.99 15.67
N VAL A 16 -2.83 5.35 16.82
CA VAL A 16 -2.25 6.02 18.00
C VAL A 16 -0.74 6.09 17.80
N LEU A 17 -0.20 7.31 17.75
CA LEU A 17 1.21 7.55 17.47
C LEU A 17 2.05 7.66 18.75
N GLN A 18 3.25 7.09 18.72
CA GLN A 18 4.29 7.34 19.71
C GLN A 18 4.97 8.71 19.48
N PRO A 19 5.68 9.27 20.48
CA PRO A 19 6.28 10.60 20.38
C PRO A 19 7.26 10.78 19.21
N ASN A 20 7.95 9.72 18.78
CA ASN A 20 8.90 9.72 17.66
C ASN A 20 8.27 9.35 16.31
N GLU A 21 6.99 8.97 16.29
CA GLU A 21 6.30 8.51 15.08
C GLU A 21 5.61 9.65 14.35
N CYS A 22 5.49 9.48 13.03
CA CYS A 22 4.62 10.26 12.16
C CYS A 22 3.82 9.34 11.24
N SER A 23 2.74 9.88 10.67
CA SER A 23 1.78 9.13 9.87
C SER A 23 1.15 10.04 8.82
N SER A 24 0.66 9.43 7.74
CA SER A 24 -0.14 10.08 6.73
C SER A 24 -1.18 9.09 6.21
N THR A 25 -2.33 9.62 5.77
CA THR A 25 -3.41 8.85 5.16
C THR A 25 -3.70 9.42 3.78
N LEU A 26 -3.63 8.56 2.76
CA LEU A 26 -3.79 8.90 1.37
C LEU A 26 -4.97 8.16 0.76
N PHE A 27 -5.61 8.79 -0.21
CA PHE A 27 -6.83 8.30 -0.85
C PHE A 27 -6.67 8.33 -2.36
N GLN A 28 -7.20 7.33 -3.04
CA GLN A 28 -7.31 7.29 -4.50
C GLN A 28 -8.65 6.67 -4.87
N THR A 29 -9.46 7.42 -5.61
CA THR A 29 -10.64 6.88 -6.29
C THR A 29 -10.19 6.26 -7.62
N ILE A 30 -10.62 5.03 -7.87
CA ILE A 30 -10.23 4.22 -9.03
C ILE A 30 -11.50 3.82 -9.77
N ALA A 31 -11.58 4.09 -11.07
CA ALA A 31 -12.69 3.68 -11.92
C ALA A 31 -12.58 2.20 -12.33
N ALA A 32 -12.50 1.31 -11.35
CA ALA A 32 -12.56 -0.13 -11.53
C ALA A 32 -13.34 -0.80 -10.37
N PRO A 33 -13.98 -1.97 -10.62
CA PRO A 33 -14.64 -2.73 -9.56
C PRO A 33 -13.68 -3.15 -8.44
N ALA A 34 -14.18 -3.20 -7.20
CA ALA A 34 -13.35 -3.51 -6.03
C ALA A 34 -12.65 -4.87 -6.13
N SER A 35 -13.27 -5.86 -6.79
CA SER A 35 -12.65 -7.17 -7.04
C SER A 35 -11.39 -7.09 -7.90
N VAL A 36 -11.37 -6.21 -8.92
CA VAL A 36 -10.20 -6.01 -9.81
C VAL A 36 -9.07 -5.32 -9.03
N VAL A 37 -9.41 -4.26 -8.29
CA VAL A 37 -8.43 -3.54 -7.47
C VAL A 37 -7.87 -4.44 -6.37
N TRP A 38 -8.74 -5.20 -5.70
CA TRP A 38 -8.36 -6.10 -4.62
C TRP A 38 -7.44 -7.23 -5.09
N ALA A 39 -7.67 -7.79 -6.27
CA ALA A 39 -6.80 -8.81 -6.86
C ALA A 39 -5.36 -8.31 -7.12
N LEU A 40 -5.16 -6.99 -7.28
CA LEU A 40 -3.83 -6.37 -7.37
C LEU A 40 -3.22 -6.12 -5.99
N VAL A 41 -4.02 -5.61 -5.05
CA VAL A 41 -3.56 -5.21 -3.71
C VAL A 41 -3.25 -6.42 -2.81
N SER A 42 -4.09 -7.45 -2.86
CA SER A 42 -3.97 -8.66 -2.03
C SER A 42 -2.82 -9.59 -2.45
N ASP A 43 -2.23 -9.37 -3.61
CA ASP A 43 -1.11 -10.16 -4.16
C ASP A 43 0.21 -9.73 -3.51
N PHE A 44 0.47 -10.25 -2.30
CA PHE A 44 1.66 -9.92 -1.51
C PHE A 44 2.95 -10.37 -2.20
N GLU A 45 2.90 -11.39 -3.05
CA GLU A 45 4.07 -11.88 -3.76
C GLU A 45 4.45 -10.99 -4.95
N ASN A 46 3.50 -10.30 -5.58
CA ASN A 46 3.74 -9.55 -6.81
C ASN A 46 3.45 -8.03 -6.70
N PRO A 47 4.07 -7.31 -5.74
CA PRO A 47 3.85 -5.87 -5.58
C PRO A 47 4.25 -5.04 -6.82
N GLN A 48 5.19 -5.53 -7.64
CA GLN A 48 5.63 -4.87 -8.88
C GLN A 48 4.51 -4.64 -9.90
N ARG A 49 3.37 -5.34 -9.74
CA ARG A 49 2.19 -5.13 -10.60
C ARG A 49 1.65 -3.69 -10.51
N TYR A 50 1.85 -3.02 -9.38
CA TYR A 50 1.45 -1.62 -9.21
C TYR A 50 2.43 -0.73 -8.44
N LYS A 51 3.46 -1.28 -7.77
CA LYS A 51 4.51 -0.50 -7.10
C LYS A 51 5.68 -0.28 -8.08
N PRO A 52 5.81 0.89 -8.71
CA PRO A 52 6.70 1.11 -9.85
C PRO A 52 8.20 0.99 -9.55
N PHE A 53 8.58 1.08 -8.27
CA PHE A 53 9.97 1.01 -7.84
C PHE A 53 10.42 -0.39 -7.41
N VAL A 54 9.55 -1.40 -7.50
CA VAL A 54 9.93 -2.78 -7.24
C VAL A 54 10.54 -3.39 -8.48
N ARG A 55 11.81 -3.79 -8.39
CA ARG A 55 12.51 -4.53 -9.46
C ARG A 55 12.16 -6.01 -9.44
N SER A 56 12.16 -6.60 -8.25
CA SER A 56 11.83 -8.02 -8.04
C SER A 56 11.29 -8.23 -6.64
N CYS A 57 10.47 -9.26 -6.50
CA CYS A 57 9.95 -9.70 -5.20
C CYS A 57 10.04 -11.22 -5.12
N LYS A 58 10.28 -11.73 -3.91
CA LYS A 58 10.22 -13.16 -3.59
C LYS A 58 9.76 -13.38 -2.17
N ILE A 59 8.96 -14.42 -1.94
CA ILE A 59 8.72 -14.93 -0.60
C ILE A 59 10.02 -15.57 -0.09
N ILE A 60 10.42 -15.23 1.13
CA ILE A 60 11.64 -15.73 1.77
C ILE A 60 11.37 -16.56 3.03
N ASP A 61 10.16 -16.43 3.60
CA ASP A 61 9.71 -17.21 4.75
C ASP A 61 8.18 -17.32 4.76
N GLY A 62 7.65 -18.47 5.16
CA GLY A 62 6.22 -18.78 5.16
C GLY A 62 5.64 -19.09 3.76
N GLN A 63 4.32 -19.30 3.73
CA GLN A 63 3.57 -19.49 2.49
C GLN A 63 3.10 -18.16 1.91
N ALA A 64 3.14 -18.01 0.59
CA ALA A 64 2.70 -16.79 -0.09
C ALA A 64 1.25 -16.43 0.30
N ASN A 65 0.99 -15.14 0.53
CA ASN A 65 -0.31 -14.61 0.92
C ASN A 65 -0.90 -15.18 2.22
N GLN A 66 -0.08 -15.81 3.08
CA GLN A 66 -0.47 -16.17 4.44
C GLN A 66 0.05 -15.12 5.43
N VAL A 67 -0.81 -14.65 6.33
CA VAL A 67 -0.40 -13.70 7.39
C VAL A 67 0.79 -14.26 8.17
N GLY A 68 1.80 -13.40 8.38
CA GLY A 68 3.08 -13.73 8.97
C GLY A 68 4.20 -14.06 7.98
N CYS A 69 3.89 -14.33 6.69
CA CYS A 69 4.93 -14.58 5.69
C CYS A 69 5.81 -13.36 5.44
N LEU A 70 7.05 -13.61 5.02
CA LEU A 70 8.02 -12.59 4.69
C LEU A 70 8.31 -12.58 3.20
N ARG A 71 8.37 -11.38 2.62
CA ARG A 71 8.89 -11.14 1.27
C ARG A 71 10.16 -10.31 1.32
N ARG A 72 11.07 -10.57 0.40
CA ARG A 72 12.14 -9.64 0.05
C ARG A 72 11.75 -8.89 -1.20
N VAL A 73 11.81 -7.56 -1.12
CA VAL A 73 11.61 -6.63 -2.23
C VAL A 73 12.97 -6.06 -2.60
N ASP A 74 13.42 -6.26 -3.84
CA ASP A 74 14.57 -5.52 -4.36
C ASP A 74 14.06 -4.28 -5.09
N VAL A 75 14.68 -3.13 -4.76
CA VAL A 75 14.27 -1.82 -5.24
C VAL A 75 15.01 -1.46 -6.53
N ALA A 76 14.37 -0.73 -7.42
CA ALA A 76 14.97 -0.24 -8.65
C ALA A 76 16.15 0.72 -8.37
N SER A 77 17.14 0.74 -9.26
CA SER A 77 18.31 1.63 -9.16
C SER A 77 17.92 3.11 -9.17
N GLY A 78 18.69 3.94 -8.47
CA GLY A 78 18.46 5.39 -8.38
C GLY A 78 17.64 5.82 -7.17
N LEU A 79 17.15 4.86 -6.37
CA LEU A 79 16.64 5.12 -5.03
C LEU A 79 17.74 4.88 -3.97
N PRO A 80 17.61 5.48 -2.77
CA PRO A 80 18.60 5.32 -1.70
C PRO A 80 18.72 3.88 -1.16
N ALA A 81 17.72 3.05 -1.41
CA ALA A 81 17.60 1.68 -0.91
C ALA A 81 17.82 0.67 -2.03
N SER A 82 18.43 -0.46 -1.70
CA SER A 82 18.55 -1.61 -2.61
C SER A 82 17.51 -2.68 -2.30
N TYR A 83 17.07 -2.82 -1.04
CA TYR A 83 16.08 -3.82 -0.67
C TYR A 83 15.31 -3.53 0.64
N SER A 84 14.16 -4.20 0.76
CA SER A 84 13.33 -4.26 1.96
C SER A 84 12.94 -5.71 2.24
N ILE A 85 12.84 -6.08 3.52
CA ILE A 85 12.23 -7.31 3.99
C ILE A 85 10.95 -6.92 4.70
N GLU A 86 9.84 -7.47 4.23
CA GLU A 86 8.50 -7.05 4.63
C GLU A 86 7.69 -8.24 5.12
N ARG A 87 6.87 -8.03 6.15
CA ARG A 87 5.97 -9.03 6.71
C ARG A 87 4.53 -8.70 6.34
N LEU A 88 3.76 -9.71 5.92
CA LEU A 88 2.31 -9.59 5.80
C LEU A 88 1.67 -9.62 7.19
N GLU A 89 1.06 -8.52 7.60
CA GLU A 89 0.45 -8.38 8.93
C GLU A 89 -1.05 -8.67 8.90
N THR A 90 -1.73 -8.25 7.83
CA THR A 90 -3.18 -8.43 7.66
C THR A 90 -3.50 -8.76 6.21
N LEU A 91 -4.36 -9.75 6.01
CA LEU A 91 -4.99 -10.03 4.72
C LEU A 91 -6.41 -10.52 4.97
N ASP A 92 -7.37 -9.61 4.90
CA ASP A 92 -8.80 -9.87 5.08
C ASP A 92 -9.51 -9.67 3.75
N HIS A 93 -9.93 -10.77 3.12
CA HIS A 93 -10.62 -10.73 1.83
C HIS A 93 -12.08 -10.30 1.95
N ASP A 94 -12.72 -10.48 3.11
CA ASP A 94 -14.13 -10.14 3.32
C ASP A 94 -14.29 -8.62 3.49
N GLN A 95 -13.37 -8.00 4.23
CA GLN A 95 -13.33 -6.56 4.45
C GLN A 95 -12.42 -5.81 3.46
N CYS A 96 -11.72 -6.53 2.58
CA CYS A 96 -10.72 -5.98 1.65
C CYS A 96 -9.66 -5.12 2.35
N ILE A 97 -9.06 -5.67 3.42
CA ILE A 97 -8.02 -5.01 4.21
C ILE A 97 -6.69 -5.75 4.02
N PHE A 98 -5.66 -5.00 3.62
CA PHE A 98 -4.31 -5.48 3.44
C PHE A 98 -3.36 -4.67 4.33
N GLY A 99 -2.46 -5.31 5.05
CA GLY A 99 -1.50 -4.63 5.91
C GLY A 99 -0.15 -5.32 5.90
N PHE A 100 0.92 -4.52 5.89
CA PHE A 100 2.28 -5.03 5.95
C PHE A 100 3.19 -4.12 6.77
N SER A 101 4.26 -4.69 7.31
CA SER A 101 5.32 -3.96 7.99
C SER A 101 6.66 -4.18 7.29
N ILE A 102 7.57 -3.22 7.43
CA ILE A 102 8.98 -3.42 7.05
C ILE A 102 9.74 -3.88 8.30
N VAL A 103 10.28 -5.10 8.25
CA VAL A 103 11.02 -5.71 9.37
C VAL A 103 12.52 -5.46 9.29
N SER A 104 13.06 -5.25 8.10
CA SER A 104 14.48 -4.94 7.87
C SER A 104 14.67 -4.36 6.46
N GLY A 105 15.78 -3.68 6.22
CA GLY A 105 16.14 -3.15 4.89
C GLY A 105 17.39 -2.30 4.97
N ASP A 106 17.87 -1.82 3.82
CA ASP A 106 19.01 -0.89 3.75
C ASP A 106 18.56 0.58 3.60
N HIS A 107 17.39 0.88 4.15
CA HIS A 107 16.77 2.21 4.12
C HIS A 107 16.42 2.72 5.51
N ARG A 108 16.08 4.01 5.60
CA ARG A 108 15.72 4.69 6.87
C ARG A 108 14.23 4.56 7.26
N LEU A 109 13.49 3.62 6.66
CA LEU A 109 12.06 3.41 6.93
C LEU A 109 11.82 2.56 8.19
N SER A 110 12.33 3.02 9.34
CA SER A 110 12.25 2.30 10.61
C SER A 110 10.81 2.17 11.13
N ASN A 111 10.45 0.97 11.59
CA ASN A 111 9.13 0.64 12.13
C ASN A 111 7.96 1.04 11.20
N TYR A 112 8.21 1.07 9.89
CA TYR A 112 7.19 1.34 8.90
C TYR A 112 6.12 0.25 8.94
N ARG A 113 4.87 0.68 9.05
CA ARG A 113 3.68 -0.16 8.99
C ARG A 113 2.65 0.53 8.11
N SER A 114 2.07 -0.19 7.16
CA SER A 114 1.04 0.31 6.26
C SER A 114 -0.19 -0.58 6.33
N ILE A 115 -1.36 0.05 6.28
CA ILE A 115 -2.65 -0.59 6.12
C ILE A 115 -3.41 0.07 4.97
N MET A 116 -3.96 -0.77 4.09
CA MET A 116 -4.76 -0.39 2.96
C MET A 116 -6.14 -1.02 3.07
N SER A 117 -7.18 -0.25 2.82
CA SER A 117 -8.55 -0.75 2.70
C SER A 117 -9.22 -0.26 1.42
N LEU A 118 -10.10 -1.09 0.86
CA LEU A 118 -10.84 -0.80 -0.36
C LEU A 118 -12.33 -0.67 -0.03
N HIS A 119 -12.96 0.36 -0.57
CA HIS A 119 -14.38 0.67 -0.34
C HIS A 119 -15.08 0.82 -1.69
N PRO A 120 -16.04 -0.05 -2.05
CA PRO A 120 -16.87 0.16 -3.23
C PRO A 120 -17.63 1.50 -3.12
N ASN A 121 -17.61 2.30 -4.19
CA ASN A 121 -18.26 3.62 -4.21
C ASN A 121 -19.48 3.69 -5.15
N GLY A 122 -20.07 2.53 -5.46
CA GLY A 122 -21.15 2.39 -6.43
C GLY A 122 -20.63 2.33 -7.88
N GLY A 123 -21.42 1.71 -8.77
CA GLY A 123 -20.98 1.42 -10.13
C GLY A 123 -19.70 0.58 -10.16
N ASP A 124 -18.82 0.87 -11.11
CA ASP A 124 -17.49 0.25 -11.25
C ASP A 124 -16.40 1.13 -10.62
N GLU A 125 -16.66 1.75 -9.47
CA GLU A 125 -15.70 2.63 -8.78
C GLU A 125 -15.33 2.11 -7.38
N THR A 126 -14.05 2.26 -7.02
CA THR A 126 -13.49 1.87 -5.72
C THR A 126 -12.67 3.00 -5.13
N VAL A 127 -12.88 3.31 -3.86
CA VAL A 127 -12.00 4.20 -3.09
C VAL A 127 -10.99 3.36 -2.33
N VAL A 128 -9.71 3.58 -2.60
CA VAL A 128 -8.59 2.99 -1.86
C VAL A 128 -8.09 3.98 -0.83
N VAL A 129 -7.91 3.51 0.40
CA VAL A 129 -7.32 4.27 1.51
C VAL A 129 -6.05 3.57 1.96
N GLU A 130 -4.91 4.27 1.99
CA GLU A 130 -3.67 3.76 2.57
C GLU A 130 -3.20 4.69 3.69
N THR A 131 -3.03 4.14 4.89
CA THR A 131 -2.41 4.83 6.03
C THR A 131 -1.11 4.13 6.37
N TYR A 132 -0.06 4.89 6.57
CA TYR A 132 1.17 4.36 7.14
C TYR A 132 1.54 5.08 8.44
N VAL A 133 2.32 4.40 9.26
CA VAL A 133 3.05 4.98 10.39
C VAL A 133 4.51 4.60 10.26
N ILE A 134 5.39 5.51 10.66
CA ILE A 134 6.84 5.37 10.55
C ILE A 134 7.52 6.17 11.66
N ASP A 135 8.68 5.72 12.11
CA ASP A 135 9.54 6.52 12.98
C ASP A 135 10.23 7.64 12.17
N ALA A 136 10.16 8.87 12.67
CA ALA A 136 11.04 9.93 12.16
C ALA A 136 12.47 9.66 12.62
N ALA A 137 13.40 9.54 11.66
CA ALA A 137 14.81 9.42 11.97
C ALA A 137 15.30 10.70 12.68
N GLU A 138 16.23 10.60 13.62
CA GLU A 138 16.75 11.77 14.39
C GLU A 138 17.27 12.90 13.49
N ALA A 139 17.79 12.55 12.31
CA ALA A 139 18.33 13.50 11.34
C ALA A 139 17.27 14.20 10.47
N ASN A 140 15.99 13.85 10.59
CA ASN A 140 14.90 14.38 9.76
C ASN A 140 13.74 14.87 10.60
N THR A 141 13.02 15.88 10.11
CA THR A 141 11.74 16.23 10.73
C THR A 141 10.68 15.18 10.39
N LYS A 142 9.60 15.15 11.18
CA LYS A 142 8.44 14.29 10.91
C LYS A 142 7.80 14.63 9.56
N GLU A 143 7.78 15.92 9.22
CA GLU A 143 7.22 16.46 7.99
C GLU A 143 8.05 16.04 6.77
N GLU A 144 9.37 16.11 6.84
CA GLU A 144 10.27 15.64 5.79
C GLU A 144 10.12 14.13 5.56
N THR A 145 10.05 13.36 6.66
CA THR A 145 9.84 11.90 6.62
C THR A 145 8.51 11.57 5.92
N CYS A 146 7.41 12.20 6.35
CA CYS A 146 6.11 12.01 5.71
C CYS A 146 6.12 12.45 4.24
N ALA A 147 6.73 13.59 3.90
CA ALA A 147 6.76 14.08 2.52
C ALA A 147 7.48 13.10 1.57
N PHE A 148 8.57 12.48 2.02
CA PHE A 148 9.27 11.45 1.27
C PHE A 148 8.40 10.21 1.05
N VAL A 149 7.82 9.67 2.13
CA VAL A 149 7.00 8.45 2.06
C VAL A 149 5.71 8.68 1.27
N ASP A 150 5.05 9.83 1.46
CA ASP A 150 3.88 10.26 0.70
C ASP A 150 4.13 10.24 -0.81
N THR A 151 5.32 10.65 -1.25
CA THR A 151 5.67 10.64 -2.67
C THR A 151 5.66 9.22 -3.23
N ILE A 152 6.21 8.26 -2.48
CA ILE A 152 6.22 6.84 -2.86
C ILE A 152 4.80 6.28 -2.88
N VAL A 153 4.02 6.51 -1.82
CA VAL A 153 2.64 6.00 -1.72
C VAL A 153 1.75 6.61 -2.81
N LYS A 154 1.85 7.92 -3.09
CA LYS A 154 1.13 8.58 -4.20
C LYS A 154 1.46 7.96 -5.55
N LEU A 155 2.72 7.62 -5.80
CA LEU A 155 3.11 6.97 -7.04
C LEU A 155 2.55 5.55 -7.14
N ASN A 156 2.61 4.76 -6.07
CA ASN A 156 1.99 3.43 -6.02
C ASN A 156 0.47 3.49 -6.32
N LEU A 157 -0.26 4.39 -5.64
CA LEU A 157 -1.71 4.52 -5.81
C LEU A 157 -2.09 4.98 -7.23
N ARG A 158 -1.32 5.89 -7.83
CA ARG A 158 -1.53 6.32 -9.22
C ARG A 158 -1.32 5.18 -10.21
N THR A 159 -0.26 4.39 -10.04
CA THR A 159 -0.01 3.23 -10.89
C THR A 159 -1.07 2.16 -10.68
N LEU A 160 -1.52 1.92 -9.45
CA LEU A 160 -2.64 1.03 -9.14
C LEU A 160 -3.93 1.45 -9.87
N SER A 161 -4.28 2.73 -9.82
CA SER A 161 -5.46 3.28 -10.52
C SER A 161 -5.40 2.95 -12.00
N ARG A 162 -4.28 3.29 -12.66
CA ARG A 162 -4.10 3.07 -14.10
C ARG A 162 -4.20 1.60 -14.47
N VAL A 163 -3.50 0.73 -13.75
CA VAL A 163 -3.47 -0.72 -14.04
C VAL A 163 -4.85 -1.35 -13.82
N ALA A 164 -5.56 -0.96 -12.77
CA ALA A 164 -6.90 -1.48 -12.49
C ALA A 164 -7.93 -1.04 -13.54
N GLU A 165 -7.92 0.24 -13.93
CA GLU A 165 -8.79 0.79 -14.98
C GLU A 165 -8.53 0.12 -16.33
N ASP A 166 -7.26 -0.08 -16.70
CA ASP A 166 -6.87 -0.79 -17.93
C ASP A 166 -7.39 -2.24 -17.94
N LEU A 167 -7.36 -2.93 -16.78
CA LEU A 167 -7.86 -4.30 -16.65
C LEU A 167 -9.39 -4.35 -16.72
N ALA A 168 -10.08 -3.40 -16.08
CA ALA A 168 -11.53 -3.30 -16.12
C ALA A 168 -12.05 -3.02 -17.53
N GLY A 169 -11.42 -2.08 -18.25
CA GLY A 169 -11.78 -1.77 -19.64
C GLY A 169 -11.59 -2.94 -20.61
N LYS A 170 -10.57 -3.78 -20.40
CA LYS A 170 -10.35 -5.00 -21.20
C LYS A 170 -11.40 -6.08 -20.92
N ALA A 171 -11.82 -6.23 -19.66
CA ALA A 171 -12.85 -7.20 -19.28
C ALA A 171 -14.20 -6.86 -19.92
N GLN A 172 -14.55 -5.57 -20.01
CA GLN A 172 -15.78 -5.09 -20.65
C GLN A 172 -15.80 -5.28 -22.18
N GLN A 173 -14.64 -5.40 -22.84
CA GLN A 173 -14.54 -5.63 -24.29
C GLN A 173 -14.63 -7.11 -24.70
N GLN A 174 -14.58 -8.03 -23.73
CA GLN A 174 -14.66 -9.48 -23.96
C GLN A 174 -16.07 -10.04 -23.69
N VAL A 175 -17.04 -9.18 -23.36
CA VAL A 175 -18.46 -9.52 -23.11
C VAL A 175 -19.31 -9.14 -24.31
#